data_AF-A0A2D6A9P9-F1
#
_entry.id   AF-A0A2D6A9P9-F1
#
_cell.length_a   1.000
_cell.length_b   1.000
_cell.length_c   1.000
_cell.angle_alpha   90.00
_cell.angle_beta   90.00
_cell.angle_gamma   90.00
#
_symmetry.space_group_name_H-M   'P 1'
#
loop_
_entity.id
_entity.type
_entity.pdbx_description
1 polymer ?
#
loop_
_entity_poly.entity_id
_entity_poly.type
_entity_poly.pdbx_seq_one_letter_code
_entity_poly.pdbx_strand_id
1 'polypeptide(L)' 'MRECLVGPLSTTCMAAQSVEEELQELAALVREAEALGIDPWPPDKPERPWSRWALGSFMVILMLSAVSKVLFRFVKI' A
#
# COMPACT_ATOMS: atom_id res chain seq x y z
N MET A 1 -25.68 -18.27 11.12
CA MET A 1 -25.75 -16.96 10.44
C MET A 1 -24.42 -16.26 10.72
N ARG A 2 -23.38 -16.32 9.89
CA ARG A 2 -23.29 -16.20 8.43
C ARG A 2 -22.28 -17.19 7.85
N GLU A 3 -22.66 -17.81 6.75
CA GLU A 3 -21.77 -18.57 5.86
C GLU A 3 -21.15 -17.56 4.88
N CYS A 4 -19.82 -17.38 4.92
CA CYS A 4 -19.11 -16.65 3.87
C CYS A 4 -18.80 -17.64 2.73
N LEU A 5 -19.53 -17.49 1.65
CA LEU A 5 -19.42 -18.27 0.42
C LEU A 5 -18.05 -18.04 -0.25
N VAL A 6 -17.29 -19.14 -0.38
CA VAL A 6 -16.00 -19.21 -1.07
C VAL A 6 -16.25 -19.12 -2.58
N GLY A 7 -15.90 -17.97 -3.18
CA GLY A 7 -15.85 -17.77 -4.63
C GLY A 7 -14.44 -17.35 -5.08
N PRO A 8 -14.05 -17.57 -6.34
CA PRO A 8 -12.69 -17.36 -6.84
C PRO A 8 -12.30 -15.90 -7.08
N LEU A 9 -13.16 -14.93 -6.73
CA LEU A 9 -12.89 -13.49 -6.81
C LEU A 9 -12.99 -12.90 -5.39
N SER A 10 -11.94 -13.14 -4.61
CA SER A 10 -11.84 -12.72 -3.22
C SER A 10 -11.60 -11.21 -3.12
N THR A 11 -12.69 -10.44 -3.03
CA THR A 11 -12.69 -9.08 -2.48
C THR A 11 -13.46 -9.12 -1.16
N THR A 12 -12.67 -9.12 -0.07
CA THR A 12 -12.94 -8.49 1.23
C THR A 12 -14.19 -8.93 2.01
N CYS A 13 -14.03 -9.96 2.85
CA CYS A 13 -14.74 -10.09 4.12
C CYS A 13 -13.74 -10.37 5.25
N MET A 14 -12.77 -9.47 5.46
CA MET A 14 -11.97 -9.41 6.70
C MET A 14 -12.69 -8.46 7.65
N ALA A 15 -13.59 -9.00 8.47
CA ALA A 15 -14.23 -8.27 9.54
C ALA A 15 -13.46 -8.51 10.86
N ALA A 16 -12.16 -8.20 10.87
CA ALA A 16 -11.35 -8.12 12.09
C ALA A 16 -11.26 -6.64 12.53
N GLN A 17 -11.23 -6.41 13.85
CA GLN A 17 -11.71 -5.18 14.48
C GLN A 17 -10.62 -4.11 14.71
N SER A 18 -9.34 -4.38 14.40
CA SER A 18 -8.28 -3.37 14.43
C SER A 18 -7.03 -3.84 13.63
N VAL A 19 -6.31 -2.90 13.01
CA VAL A 19 -5.04 -3.18 12.29
C VAL A 19 -3.94 -3.66 13.27
N GLU A 20 -4.05 -3.30 14.55
CA GLU A 20 -3.08 -3.66 15.60
C GLU A 20 -3.12 -5.15 15.92
N GLU A 21 -4.31 -5.75 16.05
CA GLU A 21 -4.46 -7.18 16.36
C GLU A 21 -3.91 -8.06 15.22
N GLU A 22 -4.16 -7.71 13.95
CA GLU A 22 -3.59 -8.46 12.80
C GLU A 22 -2.06 -8.38 12.78
N LEU A 23 -1.47 -7.23 13.11
CA LEU A 23 -0.01 -7.07 13.17
C LEU A 23 0.62 -7.91 14.29
N GLN A 24 -0.04 -8.02 15.45
CA GLN A 24 0.44 -8.85 16.56
C GLN A 24 0.40 -10.33 16.23
N GLU A 25 -0.67 -10.80 15.57
CA GLU A 25 -0.78 -12.17 15.10
C GLU A 25 0.28 -12.49 14.04
N LEU A 26 0.48 -11.61 13.05
CA LEU A 26 1.55 -11.77 12.05
C LEU A 26 2.95 -11.80 12.70
N ALA A 27 3.19 -10.95 13.69
CA ALA A 27 4.48 -10.92 14.39
C ALA A 27 4.75 -12.21 15.17
N ALA A 28 3.72 -12.84 15.74
CA ALA A 28 3.86 -14.15 16.39
C ALA A 28 4.22 -15.24 15.37
N LEU A 29 3.53 -15.27 14.22
CA LEU A 29 3.80 -16.23 13.14
C LEU A 29 5.21 -16.08 12.54
N VAL A 30 5.70 -14.85 12.36
CA VAL A 30 7.06 -14.59 11.87
C VAL A 30 8.12 -15.11 12.84
N ARG A 31 7.91 -14.93 14.16
CA ARG A 31 8.84 -15.46 15.18
C ARG A 31 8.88 -16.98 15.22
N GLU A 32 7.74 -17.64 15.05
CA GLU A 32 7.67 -19.10 14.95
C GLU A 32 8.39 -19.61 13.69
N ALA A 33 8.22 -18.94 12.55
CA ALA A 33 8.92 -19.27 11.31
C ALA A 33 10.44 -19.06 11.40
N GLU A 34 10.89 -17.98 12.05
CA GLU A 34 12.30 -17.71 12.31
C GLU A 34 12.92 -18.77 13.23
N ALA A 35 12.19 -19.21 14.26
CA ALA A 35 12.61 -20.31 15.14
C ALA A 35 12.71 -21.66 14.40
N LEU A 36 11.93 -21.85 13.34
CA LEU A 36 11.96 -23.02 12.46
C LEU A 36 13.03 -22.90 11.35
N GLY A 37 13.75 -21.78 11.27
CA GLY A 37 14.82 -21.55 10.28
C GLY A 37 14.30 -21.40 8.85
N ILE A 38 13.01 -21.13 8.67
CA ILE A 38 12.39 -20.83 7.37
C ILE A 38 12.44 -19.31 7.18
N ASP A 39 13.08 -18.84 6.11
CA ASP A 39 13.06 -17.42 5.74
C ASP A 39 11.61 -16.97 5.54
N PRO A 40 11.06 -16.12 6.43
CA PRO A 40 9.65 -15.75 6.41
C PRO A 40 9.35 -14.71 5.33
N TRP A 41 10.39 -14.13 4.70
CA TRP A 41 10.21 -13.05 3.77
C TRP A 41 10.00 -13.58 2.34
N PRO A 42 8.97 -13.11 1.62
CA PRO A 42 8.84 -13.40 0.21
C PRO A 42 10.07 -12.85 -0.55
N PRO A 43 10.44 -13.45 -1.70
CA PRO A 43 11.58 -12.98 -2.49
C PRO A 43 11.42 -11.50 -2.88
N ASP A 44 12.54 -10.80 -2.99
CA ASP A 44 12.56 -9.37 -3.32
C ASP A 44 11.70 -9.08 -4.55
N LYS A 45 10.77 -8.14 -4.38
CA LYS A 45 9.91 -7.70 -5.48
C LYS A 45 10.81 -7.04 -6.52
N PRO A 46 10.78 -7.48 -7.79
CA PRO A 46 11.56 -6.85 -8.82
C PRO A 46 11.18 -5.37 -8.90
N GLU A 47 12.17 -4.49 -9.01
CA GLU A 47 11.93 -3.06 -9.20
C GLU A 47 11.03 -2.87 -10.42
N ARG A 48 9.82 -2.38 -10.19
CA ARG A 48 8.90 -2.06 -11.28
C ARG A 48 9.33 -0.72 -11.86
N PRO A 49 9.78 -0.62 -13.12
CA PRO A 49 10.23 0.66 -13.69
C PRO A 49 9.10 1.72 -13.69
N TRP A 50 7.84 1.27 -13.64
CA TRP A 50 6.65 2.11 -13.49
C TRP A 50 6.61 2.91 -12.17
N SER A 51 7.18 2.41 -11.06
CA SER A 51 7.15 3.13 -9.78
C SER A 51 7.90 4.46 -9.85
N ARG A 52 9.02 4.47 -10.59
CA ARG A 52 9.84 5.67 -10.80
C ARG A 52 9.09 6.73 -11.59
N TRP A 53 8.34 6.32 -12.62
CA TRP A 53 7.49 7.22 -13.42
C TRP A 53 6.30 7.75 -12.62
N ALA A 54 5.68 6.93 -11.77
CA ALA A 54 4.59 7.36 -10.90
C ALA A 54 5.06 8.42 -9.90
N LEU A 55 6.20 8.21 -9.24
CA LEU A 55 6.75 9.18 -8.29
C LEU A 55 7.15 10.50 -8.99
N GLY A 56 7.82 10.39 -10.14
CA GLY A 56 8.26 11.55 -10.91
C GLY A 56 7.10 12.40 -11.43
N SER A 57 6.10 11.77 -12.05
CA SER A 57 4.91 12.49 -12.53
C SER A 57 4.12 13.12 -11.40
N PHE A 58 4.00 12.46 -10.25
CA PHE A 58 3.32 13.00 -9.08
C PHE A 58 3.98 14.29 -8.57
N MET A 59 5.31 14.31 -8.37
CA MET A 59 6.01 15.53 -7.95
C MET A 59 5.85 16.68 -8.94
N VAL A 60 5.93 16.39 -10.24
CA VAL A 60 5.75 17.40 -11.29
C VAL A 60 4.35 17.99 -11.27
N ILE A 61 3.30 17.16 -11.13
CA ILE A 61 1.91 17.64 -11.08
C ILE A 61 1.69 18.55 -9.85
N LEU A 62 2.26 18.22 -8.70
CA LEU A 62 2.17 19.06 -7.50
C LEU A 62 2.82 20.43 -7.71
N MET A 63 4.02 20.46 -8.30
CA MET A 63 4.74 21.69 -8.62
C MET A 63 3.98 22.53 -9.64
N LEU A 64 3.54 21.93 -10.75
CA LEU A 64 2.79 22.64 -11.80
C LEU A 64 1.42 23.13 -11.32
N SER A 65 0.74 22.37 -10.47
CA SER A 65 -0.54 22.78 -9.87
C SER A 65 -0.35 24.01 -8.96
N ALA A 66 0.72 24.01 -8.15
CA ALA A 66 1.09 25.15 -7.32
C ALA A 66 1.52 26.37 -8.16
N VAL A 67 2.39 26.17 -9.15
CA VAL A 67 2.86 27.23 -10.06
C VAL A 67 1.71 27.85 -10.85
N SER A 68 0.78 27.04 -11.34
CA SER A 68 -0.42 27.52 -12.04
C SER A 68 -1.23 28.45 -11.15
N LYS A 69 -1.46 28.06 -9.88
CA LYS A 69 -2.19 28.87 -8.90
C LYS A 69 -1.49 30.21 -8.62
N VAL A 70 -0.16 30.24 -8.62
CA VAL A 70 0.63 31.46 -8.45
C VAL A 70 0.50 32.38 -9.67
N LEU A 71 0.67 31.86 -10.89
CA LEU A 71 0.59 32.66 -12.12
C LEU A 71 -0.79 33.27 -12.36
N PHE A 72 -1.87 32.52 -12.12
CA PHE A 72 -3.23 33.06 -12.26
C PHE A 72 -3.53 34.21 -11.28
N ARG A 73 -2.85 34.28 -10.13
CA ARG A 73 -2.98 35.42 -9.21
C ARG A 73 -2.33 36.68 -9.75
N PHE A 74 -1.27 36.56 -10.56
CA PHE A 74 -0.60 37.72 -11.17
C PHE A 74 -1.29 38.22 -12.43
N VAL A 75 -1.90 37.33 -13.22
CA VAL A 75 -2.65 37.70 -14.43
C VAL A 75 -4.01 38.32 -14.08
N LYS A 76 -4.60 37.94 -12.95
CA LYS A 76 -5.88 38.46 -12.46
C LYS A 76 -5.70 39.68 -11.54
N ILE A 77 -4.79 40.57 -11.91
CA ILE A 77 -4.65 41.94 -11.40
C ILE A 77 -5.24 42.91 -12.42
#